data_AF-A0A536ZPS8-F1
#
_entry.id   AF-A0A536ZPS8-F1
#
_cell.length_a   1.000
_cell.length_b   1.000
_cell.length_c   1.000
_cell.angle_alpha   90.00
_cell.angle_beta   90.00
_cell.angle_gamma   90.00
#
_symmetry.space_group_name_H-M   'P 1'
#
loop_
_entity.id
_entity.type
_entity.pdbx_description
1 polymer ?
#
loop_
_entity_poly.entity_id
_entity_poly.type
_entity_poly.pdbx_seq_one_letter_code
_entity_poly.pdbx_strand_id
1 'polypeptide(L)'
;WLVGDLVNRGPESLQVLREVIALGDAASTVLGNHDFHLLTIAAGHRKPHRGDTLDAILAAPDRETLIDWLARRPLVVRDGERLLVHAGLLPQWTPMMAQTLSREVETALSGETRHAFLGALYGDEPDTWRDDLASYDRLRVIVNACTRMRFCTAEGQMELREKRGPRHSPDG
;
A
#
# COMPACT_ATOMS: atom_id res chain seq x y z
N TRP A 1 -8.96 13.56 -4.25
CA TRP A 1 -8.02 12.44 -4.42
C TRP A 1 -7.10 12.45 -3.22
N LEU A 2 -6.87 11.30 -2.61
CA LEU A 2 -6.02 11.12 -1.42
C LEU A 2 -4.94 10.10 -1.77
N VAL A 3 -3.68 10.42 -1.47
CA VAL A 3 -2.52 9.62 -1.87
C VAL A 3 -2.27 8.40 -0.96
N GLY A 4 -3.24 7.99 -0.14
CA GLY A 4 -3.04 6.94 0.87
C GLY A 4 -2.27 7.42 2.10
N ASP A 5 -1.80 6.47 2.92
CA ASP A 5 -1.29 6.72 4.27
C ASP A 5 -2.29 7.54 5.08
N LEU A 6 -3.55 7.09 5.08
CA LEU A 6 -4.66 7.73 5.81
C LEU A 6 -4.49 7.59 7.32
N VAL A 7 -3.72 6.60 7.74
CA VAL A 7 -3.50 6.24 9.14
C VAL A 7 -2.01 6.28 9.49
N ASN A 8 -1.76 6.26 10.80
CA ASN A 8 -0.45 6.29 11.43
C ASN A 8 0.24 7.68 11.40
N ARG A 9 1.26 7.86 12.26
CA ARG A 9 2.03 9.11 12.52
C ARG A 9 1.27 10.27 13.17
N GLY A 10 -0.02 10.44 12.90
CA GLY A 10 -0.88 11.47 13.50
C GLY A 10 -1.83 10.90 14.57
N PRO A 11 -2.21 11.69 15.59
CA PRO A 11 -3.02 11.20 16.72
C PRO A 11 -4.46 10.80 16.35
N GLU A 12 -4.99 11.31 15.24
CA GLU A 12 -6.42 11.21 14.88
C GLU A 12 -6.69 10.24 13.70
N SER A 13 -5.93 9.13 13.63
CA SER A 13 -6.05 8.16 12.54
C SER A 13 -7.46 7.58 12.38
N LEU A 14 -8.18 7.35 13.50
CA LEU A 14 -9.55 6.84 13.46
C LEU A 14 -10.53 7.86 12.87
N GLN A 15 -10.39 9.14 13.23
CA GLN A 15 -11.23 10.22 12.73
C GLN A 15 -11.01 10.40 11.22
N VAL A 16 -9.75 10.46 10.78
CA VAL A 16 -9.40 10.57 9.35
C VAL A 16 -10.04 9.42 8.56
N LEU A 17 -9.89 8.17 9.03
CA LEU A 17 -10.45 7.02 8.34
C LEU A 17 -11.98 7.12 8.21
N ARG A 18 -12.68 7.49 9.28
CA ARG A 18 -14.15 7.66 9.26
C ARG A 18 -14.61 8.81 8.39
N GLU A 19 -13.89 9.93 8.38
CA GLU A 19 -14.19 11.07 7.51
C GLU A 19 -14.05 10.70 6.04
N VAL A 20 -12.96 10.02 5.68
CA VAL A 20 -12.75 9.58 4.29
C VAL A 20 -13.81 8.57 3.86
N ILE A 21 -14.23 7.66 4.75
CA ILE A 21 -15.36 6.75 4.50
C ILE A 21 -16.65 7.55 4.25
N ALA A 22 -16.93 8.55 5.09
CA ALA A 22 -18.14 9.36 5.02
C ALA A 22 -18.24 10.22 3.75
N LEU A 23 -17.11 10.57 3.13
CA LEU A 23 -17.08 11.28 1.85
C LEU A 23 -17.63 10.43 0.69
N GLY A 24 -17.67 9.10 0.83
CA GLY A 24 -18.19 8.20 -0.20
C GLY A 24 -17.55 8.45 -1.57
N ASP A 25 -18.38 8.60 -2.60
CA ASP A 25 -17.92 8.80 -3.99
C ASP A 25 -17.28 10.17 -4.24
N ALA A 26 -17.36 11.11 -3.29
CA ALA A 26 -16.69 12.41 -3.41
C ALA A 26 -15.17 12.30 -3.20
N ALA A 27 -14.67 11.18 -2.67
CA ALA A 27 -13.25 10.94 -2.44
C ALA A 27 -12.78 9.61 -3.05
N SER A 28 -11.70 9.69 -3.84
CA SER A 28 -10.92 8.53 -4.25
C SER A 28 -9.60 8.51 -3.49
N THR A 29 -9.23 7.35 -2.95
CA THR A 29 -7.96 7.12 -2.25
C THR A 29 -7.29 5.87 -2.78
N VAL A 30 -5.98 5.82 -2.65
CA VAL A 30 -5.16 4.61 -2.82
C VAL A 30 -4.63 4.13 -1.46
N LEU A 31 -4.11 2.90 -1.41
CA LEU A 31 -3.39 2.38 -0.25
C LEU A 31 -1.94 2.88 -0.22
N GLY A 32 -1.50 3.33 0.95
CA GLY A 32 -0.10 3.63 1.27
C GLY A 32 0.55 2.57 2.16
N ASN A 33 1.83 2.77 2.49
CA ASN A 33 2.59 1.81 3.29
C ASN A 33 2.08 1.69 4.74
N HIS A 34 1.57 2.76 5.34
CA HIS A 34 1.02 2.75 6.70
C HIS A 34 -0.37 2.13 6.74
N ASP A 35 -1.12 2.24 5.65
CA ASP A 35 -2.40 1.53 5.51
C ASP A 35 -2.15 0.01 5.51
N PHE A 36 -1.18 -0.47 4.74
CA PHE A 36 -0.75 -1.89 4.80
C PHE A 36 -0.22 -2.27 6.19
N HIS A 37 0.49 -1.38 6.87
CA HIS A 37 0.96 -1.63 8.23
C HIS A 37 -0.21 -1.91 9.20
N LEU A 38 -1.25 -1.08 9.15
CA LEU A 38 -2.48 -1.30 9.91
C LEU A 38 -3.14 -2.63 9.52
N LEU A 39 -3.32 -2.92 8.23
CA LEU A 39 -3.92 -4.17 7.77
C LEU A 39 -3.16 -5.40 8.29
N THR A 40 -1.82 -5.39 8.24
CA THR A 40 -1.01 -6.49 8.74
C THR A 40 -1.08 -6.66 10.26
N ILE A 41 -1.14 -5.57 11.03
CA ILE A 41 -1.32 -5.62 12.48
C ILE A 41 -2.70 -6.16 12.84
N ALA A 42 -3.75 -5.67 12.17
CA ALA A 42 -5.12 -6.12 12.39
C ALA A 42 -5.28 -7.62 12.09
N ALA A 43 -4.54 -8.14 11.10
CA ALA A 43 -4.45 -9.57 10.79
C ALA A 43 -3.55 -10.37 11.76
N GLY A 44 -2.91 -9.76 12.74
CA GLY A 44 -2.07 -10.44 13.74
C GLY A 44 -0.68 -10.86 13.27
N HIS A 45 -0.26 -10.42 12.07
CA HIS A 45 1.05 -10.78 11.50
C HIS A 45 2.18 -9.85 11.94
N ARG A 46 1.84 -8.73 12.59
CA ARG A 46 2.80 -7.83 13.22
C ARG A 46 2.28 -7.25 14.52
N LYS A 47 3.23 -6.82 15.36
CA LYS A 47 2.96 -6.02 16.54
C LYS A 47 3.08 -4.53 16.20
N PRO A 48 2.26 -3.66 16.81
CA PRO A 48 2.47 -2.22 16.76
C PRO A 48 3.86 -1.82 17.26
N HIS A 49 4.42 -0.77 16.68
CA HIS A 49 5.62 -0.09 17.14
C HIS A 49 5.27 1.03 18.14
N ARG A 50 6.25 1.42 18.98
CA ARG A 50 6.07 2.44 20.04
C ARG A 50 5.60 3.82 19.54
N GLY A 51 5.77 4.12 18.25
CA GLY A 51 5.36 5.38 17.64
C GLY A 51 4.06 5.31 16.84
N ASP A 52 3.40 4.15 16.80
CA ASP A 52 2.17 4.00 16.03
C ASP A 52 0.98 4.64 16.75
N THR A 53 0.05 5.18 15.97
CA THR A 53 -1.18 5.84 16.47
C THR A 53 -2.43 5.05 16.09
N LEU A 54 -2.31 3.72 16.03
CA LEU A 54 -3.33 2.82 15.49
C LEU A 54 -4.27 2.24 16.57
N ASP A 55 -3.95 2.40 17.85
CA ASP A 55 -4.68 1.80 18.97
C ASP A 55 -6.17 2.14 18.94
N ALA A 56 -6.52 3.39 18.62
CA ALA A 56 -7.91 3.83 18.53
C ALA A 56 -8.70 3.05 17.47
N ILE A 57 -8.09 2.72 16.33
CA ILE A 57 -8.72 1.91 15.28
C ILE A 57 -8.83 0.46 15.73
N LEU A 58 -7.76 -0.11 16.29
CA LEU A 58 -7.71 -1.51 16.70
C LEU A 58 -8.67 -1.83 17.86
N ALA A 59 -8.94 -0.85 18.72
CA ALA A 59 -9.89 -0.94 19.83
C ALA A 59 -11.32 -0.51 19.47
N ALA A 60 -11.56 0.01 18.25
CA ALA A 60 -12.87 0.50 17.85
C ALA A 60 -13.90 -0.64 17.78
N PRO A 61 -15.16 -0.43 18.20
CA PRO A 61 -16.21 -1.45 18.11
C PRO A 61 -16.53 -1.83 16.65
N ASP A 62 -16.33 -0.91 15.71
CA ASP A 62 -16.51 -1.05 14.26
C ASP A 62 -15.21 -1.38 13.52
N ARG A 63 -14.15 -1.82 14.23
CA ARG A 63 -12.81 -2.06 13.64
C ARG A 63 -12.86 -2.94 12.39
N GLU A 64 -13.66 -4.01 12.39
CA GLU A 64 -13.69 -4.95 11.26
C GLU A 64 -14.22 -4.26 10.01
N THR A 65 -15.25 -3.41 10.16
CA THR A 65 -15.79 -2.60 9.07
C THR A 65 -14.77 -1.61 8.53
N LEU A 66 -13.99 -0.96 9.41
CA LEU A 66 -12.94 -0.03 9.02
C LEU A 66 -11.80 -0.73 8.25
N ILE A 67 -11.36 -1.88 8.75
CA ILE A 67 -10.31 -2.69 8.13
C ILE A 67 -10.78 -3.26 6.80
N ASP A 68 -12.02 -3.76 6.71
CA ASP A 68 -12.61 -4.27 5.48
C ASP A 68 -12.77 -3.19 4.41
N TRP A 69 -13.17 -1.98 4.81
CA TRP A 69 -13.25 -0.86 3.88
C TRP A 69 -11.87 -0.50 3.33
N LEU A 70 -10.87 -0.43 4.20
CA LEU A 70 -9.49 -0.10 3.83
C LEU A 70 -8.90 -1.18 2.90
N ALA A 71 -9.08 -2.46 3.21
CA ALA A 71 -8.60 -3.58 2.40
C ALA A 71 -9.19 -3.63 0.97
N ARG A 72 -10.29 -2.91 0.72
CA ARG A 72 -10.92 -2.79 -0.62
C ARG A 72 -10.46 -1.56 -1.39
N ARG A 73 -9.52 -0.77 -0.88
CA ARG A 73 -8.98 0.39 -1.59
C ARG A 73 -7.93 -0.07 -2.62
N PRO A 74 -7.87 0.56 -3.80
CA PRO A 74 -6.91 0.21 -4.84
C PRO A 74 -5.49 0.69 -4.51
N LEU A 75 -4.48 0.15 -5.20
CA LEU A 75 -3.14 0.76 -5.25
C LEU A 75 -3.06 1.88 -6.28
N VAL A 76 -3.85 1.78 -7.35
CA VAL A 76 -3.83 2.69 -8.49
C VAL A 76 -5.26 3.11 -8.86
N VAL A 77 -5.52 4.41 -8.88
CA VAL A 77 -6.74 4.99 -9.46
C VAL A 77 -6.38 5.65 -10.79
N ARG A 78 -7.21 5.46 -11.82
CA ARG A 78 -7.06 6.13 -13.12
C ARG A 78 -8.30 6.95 -13.44
N ASP A 79 -8.07 8.15 -13.93
CA ASP A 79 -9.09 9.03 -14.49
C ASP A 79 -8.56 9.67 -15.78
N GLY A 80 -9.01 9.13 -16.92
CA GLY A 80 -8.45 9.43 -18.24
C GLY A 80 -6.94 9.17 -18.29
N GLU A 81 -6.18 10.24 -18.50
CA GLU A 81 -4.72 10.26 -18.59
C GLU A 81 -4.02 10.43 -17.24
N ARG A 82 -4.77 10.59 -16.15
CA ARG A 82 -4.23 10.79 -14.80
C ARG A 82 -4.21 9.49 -14.03
N LEU A 83 -3.14 9.26 -13.28
CA LEU A 83 -3.00 8.17 -12.33
C LEU A 83 -2.73 8.72 -10.94
N LEU A 84 -3.35 8.08 -9.94
CA LEU A 84 -3.03 8.24 -8.54
C LEU A 84 -2.38 6.95 -8.05
N VAL A 85 -1.23 7.08 -7.40
CA VAL A 85 -0.51 6.02 -6.70
C VAL A 85 0.19 6.66 -5.51
N HIS A 86 0.42 5.91 -4.43
CA HIS A 86 1.00 6.46 -3.22
C HIS A 86 2.48 6.88 -3.41
N ALA A 87 3.28 6.00 -3.98
CA ALA A 87 4.70 6.25 -4.26
C ALA A 87 4.95 6.51 -5.74
N GLY A 88 4.93 5.46 -6.56
CA GLY A 88 5.21 5.56 -7.99
C GLY A 88 4.99 4.24 -8.72
N LEU A 89 5.37 4.20 -10.00
CA LEU A 89 5.32 3.02 -10.84
C LEU A 89 6.71 2.70 -11.37
N LEU A 90 7.02 1.42 -11.54
CA LEU A 90 8.26 1.01 -12.18
C LEU A 90 8.30 1.43 -13.66
N PRO A 91 9.49 1.73 -14.22
CA PRO A 91 9.63 2.14 -15.63
C PRO A 91 9.01 1.16 -16.64
N GLN A 92 8.97 -0.13 -16.30
CA GLN A 92 8.42 -1.20 -17.12
C GLN A 92 6.88 -1.19 -17.18
N TRP A 93 6.21 -0.47 -16.27
CA TRP A 93 4.76 -0.55 -16.13
C TRP A 93 4.05 0.55 -16.89
N THR A 94 3.30 0.13 -17.91
CA THR A 94 2.33 1.02 -18.55
C THR A 94 1.18 1.36 -17.59
N PRO A 95 0.48 2.49 -17.77
CA PRO A 95 -0.73 2.82 -17.01
C PRO A 95 -1.74 1.67 -16.92
N MET A 96 -1.96 0.96 -18.03
CA MET A 96 -2.89 -0.16 -18.10
C MET A 96 -2.38 -1.38 -17.30
N MET A 97 -1.08 -1.67 -17.39
CA MET A 97 -0.46 -2.72 -16.60
C MET A 97 -0.58 -2.42 -15.10
N ALA A 98 -0.26 -1.20 -14.67
CA ALA A 98 -0.37 -0.79 -13.27
C ALA A 98 -1.79 -0.96 -12.70
N GLN A 99 -2.83 -0.66 -13.48
CA GLN A 99 -4.21 -0.92 -13.07
C GLN A 99 -4.52 -2.41 -12.92
N THR A 100 -4.02 -3.26 -13.82
CA THR A 100 -4.19 -4.71 -13.72
C THR A 100 -3.47 -5.25 -12.48
N LEU A 101 -2.23 -4.82 -12.23
CA LEU A 101 -1.45 -5.21 -11.05
C LEU A 101 -2.12 -4.74 -9.75
N SER A 102 -2.71 -3.54 -9.73
CA SER A 102 -3.52 -3.06 -8.60
C SER A 102 -4.67 -4.03 -8.29
N ARG A 103 -5.39 -4.49 -9.32
CA ARG A 103 -6.50 -5.43 -9.15
C ARG A 103 -6.06 -6.79 -8.61
N GLU A 104 -4.86 -7.26 -8.95
CA GLU A 104 -4.30 -8.49 -8.36
C GLU A 104 -4.18 -8.36 -6.83
N VAL A 105 -3.63 -7.24 -6.35
CA VAL A 105 -3.48 -6.96 -4.91
C VAL A 105 -4.84 -6.74 -4.25
N GLU A 106 -5.75 -5.99 -4.88
CA GLU A 106 -7.12 -5.79 -4.39
C GLU A 106 -7.87 -7.12 -4.23
N THR A 107 -7.67 -8.06 -5.16
CA THR A 107 -8.28 -9.39 -5.12
C THR A 107 -7.73 -10.21 -3.96
N ALA A 108 -6.41 -10.20 -3.78
CA ALA A 108 -5.77 -10.87 -2.65
C ALA A 108 -6.21 -10.28 -1.31
N LEU A 109 -6.33 -8.96 -1.22
CA LEU A 109 -6.81 -8.28 -0.02
C LEU A 109 -8.32 -8.47 0.20
N SER A 110 -9.15 -8.61 -0.83
CA SER A 110 -10.60 -8.74 -0.65
C SER A 110 -11.08 -10.17 -0.49
N GLY A 111 -10.22 -11.16 -0.79
CA GLY A 111 -10.56 -12.59 -0.80
C GLY A 111 -10.02 -13.40 0.38
N GLU A 112 -10.12 -14.72 0.24
CA GLU A 112 -9.72 -15.71 1.26
C GLU A 112 -8.20 -15.73 1.52
N THR A 113 -7.39 -15.26 0.56
CA THR A 113 -5.93 -15.23 0.66
C THR A 113 -5.39 -14.04 1.45
N ARG A 114 -6.24 -13.09 1.88
CA ARG A 114 -5.84 -11.86 2.59
C ARG A 114 -4.87 -12.13 3.72
N HIS A 115 -5.22 -13.04 4.62
CA HIS A 115 -4.43 -13.33 5.82
C HIS A 115 -3.03 -13.86 5.42
N ALA A 116 -2.97 -14.89 4.58
CA ALA A 116 -1.72 -15.45 4.10
C ALA A 116 -0.86 -14.42 3.33
N PHE A 117 -1.48 -13.58 2.51
CA PHE A 117 -0.80 -12.49 1.80
C PHE A 117 -0.20 -11.46 2.76
N LEU A 118 -0.97 -10.96 3.74
CA LEU A 118 -0.48 -10.00 4.73
C LEU A 118 0.65 -10.57 5.58
N GLY A 119 0.63 -11.87 5.88
CA GLY A 119 1.72 -12.58 6.54
C GLY A 119 3.00 -12.67 5.71
N ALA A 120 2.87 -12.72 4.38
CA ALA A 120 3.99 -12.77 3.44
C ALA A 120 4.44 -11.38 2.94
N LEU A 121 3.69 -10.31 3.23
CA LEU A 121 3.91 -9.00 2.62
C LEU A 121 5.23 -8.34 3.05
N TYR A 122 5.70 -8.58 4.27
CA TYR A 122 6.90 -7.92 4.77
C TYR A 122 8.17 -8.50 4.18
N GLY A 123 8.91 -7.66 3.50
CA GLY A 123 10.21 -7.97 2.93
C GLY A 123 10.61 -6.91 1.92
N ASP A 124 11.90 -6.85 1.64
CA ASP A 124 12.44 -5.98 0.59
C ASP A 124 12.66 -6.74 -0.72
N GLU A 125 12.58 -8.07 -0.69
CA GLU A 125 12.75 -8.96 -1.84
C GLU A 125 11.41 -9.56 -2.30
N PRO A 126 11.15 -9.71 -3.60
CA PRO A 126 11.99 -9.24 -4.70
C PRO A 126 11.99 -7.71 -4.79
N ASP A 127 13.11 -7.14 -5.24
CA ASP A 127 13.27 -5.70 -5.48
C ASP A 127 13.05 -5.30 -6.95
N THR A 128 12.88 -6.28 -7.84
CA THR A 128 12.79 -6.09 -9.30
C THR A 128 11.57 -6.81 -9.86
N TRP A 129 10.85 -6.15 -10.78
CA TRP A 129 9.76 -6.77 -11.50
C TRP A 129 10.25 -7.79 -12.53
N ARG A 130 9.65 -8.98 -12.53
CA ARG A 130 9.72 -9.94 -13.63
C ARG A 130 8.33 -10.52 -13.88
N ASP A 131 7.99 -10.73 -15.15
CA ASP A 131 6.67 -11.25 -15.52
C ASP A 131 6.43 -12.68 -15.02
N ASP A 132 7.50 -13.43 -14.75
CA ASP A 132 7.48 -14.80 -14.21
C ASP A 132 7.35 -14.88 -12.69
N LEU A 133 7.31 -13.73 -11.98
CA LEU A 133 7.02 -13.72 -10.55
C LEU A 133 5.61 -14.26 -10.32
N ALA A 134 5.48 -15.12 -9.30
CA ALA A 134 4.23 -15.76 -8.94
C ALA A 134 3.91 -15.56 -7.45
N SER A 135 2.65 -15.86 -7.10
CA SER A 135 2.17 -15.90 -5.72
C SER A 135 2.51 -14.62 -4.94
N TYR A 136 2.98 -14.73 -3.70
CA TYR A 136 3.18 -13.58 -2.82
C TYR A 136 4.40 -12.73 -3.17
N ASP A 137 5.39 -13.28 -3.87
CA ASP A 137 6.54 -12.50 -4.33
C ASP A 137 6.11 -11.48 -5.40
N ARG A 138 5.23 -11.89 -6.32
CA ARG A 138 4.60 -11.00 -7.29
C ARG A 138 3.83 -9.87 -6.60
N LEU A 139 2.95 -10.21 -5.67
CA LEU A 139 2.15 -9.22 -4.94
C LEU A 139 3.02 -8.27 -4.11
N ARG A 140 4.09 -8.78 -3.50
CA ARG A 140 5.03 -7.99 -2.70
C ARG A 140 5.77 -6.96 -3.55
N VAL A 141 6.26 -7.32 -4.73
CA VAL A 141 6.87 -6.35 -5.66
C VAL A 141 5.88 -5.26 -6.05
N ILE A 142 4.64 -5.63 -6.34
CA ILE A 142 3.57 -4.68 -6.68
C ILE A 142 3.35 -3.68 -5.54
N VAL A 143 3.18 -4.16 -4.30
CA VAL A 143 2.99 -3.29 -3.14
C VAL A 143 4.23 -2.44 -2.86
N ASN A 144 5.43 -3.00 -2.92
CA ASN A 144 6.67 -2.27 -2.65
C ASN A 144 6.85 -1.11 -3.64
N ALA A 145 6.62 -1.34 -4.94
CA ALA A 145 6.68 -0.29 -5.95
C ALA A 145 5.64 0.80 -5.70
N CYS A 146 4.38 0.42 -5.51
CA CYS A 146 3.27 1.37 -5.39
C CYS A 146 3.27 2.14 -4.06
N THR A 147 3.89 1.62 -2.99
CA THR A 147 3.73 2.19 -1.63
C THR A 147 5.03 2.58 -0.94
N ARG A 148 6.20 2.08 -1.37
CA ARG A 148 7.46 2.29 -0.62
C ARG A 148 8.59 2.88 -1.46
N MET A 149 8.49 2.79 -2.78
CA MET A 149 9.55 3.19 -3.69
C MET A 149 9.87 4.69 -3.58
N ARG A 150 11.16 5.01 -3.55
CA ARG A 150 11.69 6.38 -3.67
C ARG A 150 12.69 6.50 -4.81
N PHE A 151 13.52 5.48 -4.98
CA PHE A 151 14.52 5.38 -6.02
C PHE A 151 14.41 4.00 -6.69
N CYS A 152 14.71 3.97 -7.98
CA CYS A 152 14.93 2.75 -8.74
C CYS A 152 15.96 3.02 -9.84
N THR A 153 16.64 1.96 -10.29
CA THR A 153 17.49 2.04 -11.49
C THR A 153 16.64 2.24 -12.76
N ALA A 154 17.29 2.53 -13.89
CA ALA A 154 16.62 2.60 -15.19
C ALA A 154 15.96 1.26 -15.59
N GLU A 155 16.55 0.16 -15.13
CA GLU A 155 16.05 -1.21 -15.30
C GLU A 155 14.96 -1.57 -14.27
N GLY A 156 14.58 -0.64 -13.38
CA GLY A 156 13.47 -0.82 -12.43
C GLY A 156 13.78 -1.70 -11.23
N GLN A 157 15.05 -1.83 -10.83
CA GLN A 157 15.42 -2.40 -9.54
C GLN A 157 15.18 -1.34 -8.45
N MET A 158 14.35 -1.64 -7.45
CA MET A 158 13.98 -0.71 -6.37
C MET A 158 15.05 -0.62 -5.29
N GLU A 159 15.32 0.58 -4.79
CA GLU A 159 16.04 0.79 -3.53
C GLU A 159 15.04 1.09 -2.40
N LEU A 160 14.89 0.15 -1.46
CA LEU A 160 13.89 0.20 -0.40
C LEU A 160 14.44 0.60 0.99
N ARG A 161 15.77 0.72 1.13
CA ARG A 161 16.44 1.05 2.40
C ARG A 161 16.66 2.55 2.56
N GLU A 162 16.92 3.27 1.48
CA GLU A 162 17.05 4.73 1.52
C GLU A 162 15.68 5.40 1.71
N LYS A 163 15.55 6.19 2.77
CA LYS A 163 14.28 6.83 3.19
C LYS A 163 14.32 8.36 3.13
N ARG A 164 15.48 8.92 2.77
CA ARG A 164 15.70 10.37 2.65
C ARG A 164 15.31 10.87 1.26
N GLY A 165 15.45 12.18 1.07
CA GLY A 165 15.08 12.86 -0.18
C GLY A 165 16.13 12.73 -1.30
N PRO A 166 15.85 13.32 -2.47
CA PRO A 166 16.63 13.15 -3.71
C PRO A 166 18.14 13.45 -3.61
N ARG A 167 18.56 14.27 -2.63
CA ARG A 167 19.98 14.57 -2.37
C ARG A 167 20.79 13.39 -1.81
N HIS A 168 20.11 12.30 -1.48
CA HIS A 168 20.71 11.05 -0.99
C HIS A 168 20.46 9.91 -1.98
N SER A 169 20.28 10.21 -3.27
CA SER A 169 20.19 9.17 -4.30
C SER A 169 21.41 8.26 -4.22
N PRO A 170 21.23 6.93 -4.15
CA PRO A 170 22.32 5.99 -4.29
C PRO A 170 23.01 6.16 -5.65
N ASP A 171 24.26 5.67 -5.74
CA ASP A 171 24.94 5.56 -7.04
C ASP A 171 24.24 4.49 -7.89
N GLY A 172 23.82 4.84 -9.11
CA GLY A 172 23.10 3.93 -10.02
C GLY A 172 22.15 4.65 -10.98
#